data_AF-A0A8S1Q2H3-F1
#
_entry.id   AF-A0A8S1Q2H3-F1
#
_cell.length_a   1.000
_cell.length_b   1.000
_cell.length_c   1.000
_cell.angle_alpha   90.00
_cell.angle_beta   90.00
_cell.angle_gamma   90.00
#
_symmetry.space_group_name_H-M   'P 1'
#
loop_
_entity.id
_entity.type
_entity.pdbx_description
1 polymer ?
#
loop_
_entity_poly.entity_id
_entity_poly.type
_entity_poly.pdbx_seq_one_letter_code
_entity_poly.pdbx_strand_id
1 'polypeptide(L)'
;MYSFLTNQLIFDLQLRQQNNYWNMYQNMQNFYYPNPYGYPYANQTQLYTQQYEQIPVQSDQMQLKEDASTTQGTRRSIFETKDVMPFVQRETLENYIHMIINQDEDVNQLISSLKNKSQFSLANVLEMLLQKQQQQHKSREELIKFCLRKALKFIFRKVQEENDKTKLNMKCAQKKFIEIIEQETKKNIILPFRKNSKNKTMNSEFLREIFSSSTFVKYYEQYLDCLDEQIQKDSKKKIAALCNKIQNTISDDKIFSFEVKRLPWSLSNIEKVKITAKEMLLYSKNQNN
;
A
#
# COMPACT_ATOMS: atom_id res chain seq x y z
N MET A 1 54.72 -14.56 -17.19
CA MET A 1 54.21 -13.19 -17.38
C MET A 1 53.11 -13.25 -18.43
N TYR A 2 51.89 -12.73 -18.33
CA TYR A 2 51.02 -12.23 -17.23
C TYR A 2 49.57 -12.17 -17.81
N SER A 3 48.45 -12.32 -17.11
CA SER A 3 48.10 -13.08 -15.89
C SER A 3 46.57 -13.05 -15.71
N PHE A 4 45.90 -14.19 -15.51
CA PHE A 4 44.43 -14.25 -15.33
C PHE A 4 44.03 -14.07 -13.86
N LEU A 5 43.26 -13.02 -13.54
CA LEU A 5 42.36 -12.88 -12.36
C LEU A 5 41.83 -11.44 -12.28
N THR A 6 40.50 -11.22 -12.20
CA THR A 6 39.91 -9.97 -11.61
C THR A 6 38.38 -9.95 -11.41
N ASN A 7 37.58 -10.81 -12.05
CA ASN A 7 36.11 -10.64 -12.07
C ASN A 7 35.29 -11.40 -11.00
N GLN A 8 35.90 -12.04 -10.00
CA GLN A 8 35.15 -12.76 -8.94
C GLN A 8 34.71 -11.88 -7.75
N LEU A 9 35.34 -10.73 -7.50
CA LEU A 9 35.13 -9.97 -6.25
C LEU A 9 33.87 -9.07 -6.23
N ILE A 10 33.23 -8.83 -7.37
CA ILE A 10 32.07 -7.90 -7.46
C ILE A 10 30.77 -8.57 -6.98
N PHE A 11 30.61 -9.89 -7.18
CA PHE A 11 29.36 -10.59 -6.83
C PHE A 11 29.24 -10.92 -5.33
N ASP A 12 30.33 -11.23 -4.63
CA ASP A 12 30.28 -11.59 -3.20
C ASP A 12 29.92 -10.40 -2.29
N LEU A 13 30.27 -9.18 -2.68
CA LEU A 13 29.93 -7.98 -1.91
C LEU A 13 28.41 -7.73 -1.89
N GLN A 14 27.72 -8.06 -2.98
CA GLN A 14 26.27 -7.87 -3.13
C GLN A 14 25.47 -8.94 -2.36
N LEU A 15 26.00 -10.17 -2.27
CA LEU A 15 25.42 -11.24 -1.46
C LEU A 15 25.53 -10.96 0.05
N ARG A 16 26.65 -10.40 0.53
CA ARG A 16 26.77 -10.01 1.95
C ARG A 16 25.79 -8.90 2.36
N GLN A 17 25.47 -7.96 1.47
CA GLN A 17 24.49 -6.90 1.79
C GLN A 17 23.05 -7.41 1.88
N GLN A 18 22.64 -8.43 1.10
CA GLN A 18 21.28 -8.99 1.20
C GLN A 18 21.02 -9.73 2.53
N ASN A 19 22.02 -10.37 3.11
CA ASN A 19 21.85 -11.08 4.40
C ASN A 19 21.63 -10.12 5.58
N ASN A 20 22.20 -8.89 5.54
CA ASN A 20 21.97 -7.90 6.59
C ASN A 20 20.53 -7.33 6.57
N TYR A 21 19.91 -7.19 5.40
CA TYR A 21 18.51 -6.76 5.29
C TYR A 21 17.51 -7.75 5.92
N TRP A 22 17.82 -9.06 5.91
CA TRP A 22 16.99 -10.09 6.52
C TRP A 22 16.98 -10.02 8.05
N ASN A 23 18.14 -9.83 8.68
CA ASN A 23 18.23 -9.73 10.15
C ASN A 23 17.58 -8.45 10.70
N MET A 24 17.65 -7.34 9.97
CA MET A 24 16.98 -6.09 10.35
C MET A 24 15.45 -6.23 10.38
N TYR A 25 14.86 -6.95 9.41
CA TYR A 25 13.41 -7.21 9.37
C TYR A 25 12.93 -8.22 10.44
N GLN A 26 13.76 -9.21 10.80
CA GLN A 26 13.48 -10.13 11.90
C GLN A 26 13.37 -9.39 13.24
N ASN A 27 14.36 -8.54 13.56
CA ASN A 27 14.38 -7.79 14.83
C ASN A 27 13.21 -6.81 14.98
N MET A 28 12.67 -6.24 13.89
CA MET A 28 11.49 -5.37 13.96
C MET A 28 10.18 -6.09 14.31
N GLN A 29 10.05 -7.41 14.08
CA GLN A 29 8.80 -8.12 14.38
C GLN A 29 8.65 -8.55 15.85
N ASN A 30 9.76 -8.62 16.61
CA ASN A 30 9.74 -8.96 18.03
C ASN A 30 9.15 -7.87 18.95
N PHE A 31 8.91 -6.65 18.44
CA PHE A 31 8.39 -5.53 19.23
C PHE A 31 6.85 -5.39 19.26
N TYR A 32 6.09 -6.25 18.56
CA TYR A 32 4.65 -6.02 18.32
C TYR A 32 3.67 -7.09 18.83
N TYR A 33 4.15 -8.13 19.55
CA TYR A 33 3.26 -9.10 20.21
C TYR A 33 3.80 -9.52 21.58
N PRO A 34 3.21 -9.06 22.71
CA PRO A 34 3.38 -9.72 23.99
C PRO A 34 2.60 -11.03 23.97
N ASN A 35 3.29 -12.16 23.86
CA ASN A 35 2.67 -13.49 23.91
C ASN A 35 2.71 -14.02 25.36
N PRO A 36 1.58 -14.18 26.06
CA PRO A 36 1.56 -14.28 27.53
C PRO A 36 1.63 -15.73 28.06
N TYR A 37 2.47 -16.58 27.47
CA TYR A 37 2.77 -17.92 28.03
C TYR A 37 4.25 -18.24 27.84
N GLY A 38 5.01 -18.23 28.93
CA GLY A 38 6.43 -18.54 28.94
C GLY A 38 6.74 -19.97 29.39
N TYR A 39 7.82 -20.52 28.85
CA TYR A 39 8.70 -21.47 29.53
C TYR A 39 10.15 -21.14 29.14
N PRO A 40 11.11 -21.18 30.08
CA PRO A 40 12.45 -20.67 29.82
C PRO A 40 13.33 -21.70 29.12
N TYR A 41 13.98 -21.30 28.04
CA TYR A 41 15.25 -21.89 27.64
C TYR A 41 16.33 -20.82 27.71
N ALA A 42 17.35 -21.08 28.53
CA ALA A 42 18.51 -20.23 28.63
C ALA A 42 19.29 -20.27 27.31
N ASN A 43 19.72 -19.11 26.83
CA ASN A 43 21.02 -19.01 26.18
C ASN A 43 21.62 -17.63 26.39
N GLN A 44 22.91 -17.61 26.64
CA GLN A 44 23.69 -16.42 26.93
C GLN A 44 23.80 -15.54 25.67
N THR A 45 23.91 -14.23 25.84
CA THR A 45 24.46 -13.35 24.80
C THR A 45 25.38 -12.33 25.47
N GLN A 46 26.57 -12.19 24.90
CA GLN A 46 27.69 -11.52 25.56
C GLN A 46 27.57 -10.00 25.58
N LEU A 47 28.02 -9.41 26.67
CA LEU A 47 28.33 -7.99 26.75
C LEU A 47 29.51 -7.68 25.81
N TYR A 48 29.32 -6.74 24.88
CA TYR A 48 30.43 -6.03 24.27
C TYR A 48 30.41 -4.57 24.71
N THR A 49 31.37 -4.24 25.57
CA THR A 49 31.78 -2.88 25.89
C THR A 49 32.41 -2.22 24.67
N GLN A 50 32.03 -0.98 24.37
CA GLN A 50 32.94 -0.02 23.73
C GLN A 50 33.21 1.12 24.71
N GLN A 51 34.50 1.40 24.90
CA GLN A 51 35.04 2.53 25.62
C GLN A 51 35.53 3.60 24.64
N TYR A 52 35.93 4.73 25.22
CA TYR A 52 36.66 5.86 24.61
C TYR A 52 35.77 6.80 23.77
N GLU A 53 35.93 8.13 23.85
CA GLU A 53 37.03 8.89 24.46
C GLU A 53 36.54 10.23 25.05
N GLN A 54 37.05 10.61 26.23
CA GLN A 54 36.89 11.95 26.79
C GLN A 54 38.14 12.77 26.47
N ILE A 55 37.97 14.03 26.04
CA ILE A 55 39.05 15.01 25.89
C ILE A 55 38.69 16.23 26.76
N PRO A 56 39.63 16.79 27.54
CA PRO A 56 39.29 17.59 28.71
C PRO A 56 39.00 19.07 28.40
N VAL A 57 38.22 19.68 29.29
CA VAL A 57 38.10 21.14 29.40
C VAL A 57 39.26 21.66 30.24
N GLN A 58 40.07 22.55 29.67
CA GLN A 58 40.86 23.50 30.45
C GLN A 58 40.58 24.93 30.00
N SER A 59 40.51 25.80 30.99
CA SER A 59 40.21 27.22 30.92
C SER A 59 41.42 28.04 30.51
N ASP A 60 41.19 29.18 29.85
CA ASP A 60 41.92 30.40 30.21
C ASP A 60 41.08 31.66 29.97
N GLN A 61 41.38 32.70 30.75
CA GLN A 61 40.68 33.99 30.75
C GLN A 61 41.39 35.00 29.84
N MET A 62 40.65 35.89 29.17
CA MET A 62 41.00 37.33 29.17
C MET A 62 39.84 38.23 28.75
N GLN A 63 39.87 39.47 29.25
CA GLN A 63 38.87 40.52 29.05
C GLN A 63 39.22 41.39 27.82
N LEU A 64 38.25 42.07 27.19
CA LEU A 64 38.00 43.54 27.32
C LEU A 64 37.05 44.06 26.21
N LYS A 65 36.27 45.13 26.54
CA LYS A 65 35.62 46.13 25.66
C LYS A 65 34.40 45.71 24.82
N GLU A 66 33.24 46.37 25.01
CA GLU A 66 32.77 47.62 24.35
C GLU A 66 32.58 47.40 22.82
N ASP A 67 31.43 47.63 22.19
CA ASP A 67 30.41 48.64 22.49
C ASP A 67 28.97 48.27 22.05
N ALA A 68 27.99 49.11 22.42
CA ALA A 68 26.59 48.90 22.06
C ALA A 68 26.26 49.22 20.59
N SER A 69 25.48 48.35 19.93
CA SER A 69 24.74 48.70 18.71
C SER A 69 23.50 47.84 18.47
N THR A 70 22.36 48.39 18.89
CA THR A 70 21.06 48.38 18.19
C THR A 70 20.84 47.29 17.14
N THR A 71 20.34 46.13 17.57
CA THR A 71 19.48 45.30 16.73
C THR A 71 18.14 45.09 17.42
N GLN A 72 17.12 45.83 16.97
CA GLN A 72 15.73 45.53 17.31
C GLN A 72 15.35 44.19 16.68
N GLY A 73 15.61 43.11 17.42
CA GLY A 73 15.11 41.78 17.11
C GLY A 73 13.59 41.82 17.14
N THR A 74 12.97 42.11 15.99
CA THR A 74 11.52 41.97 15.79
C THR A 74 11.21 40.48 15.88
N ARG A 75 10.99 40.03 17.12
CA ARG A 75 10.60 38.68 17.48
C ARG A 75 9.21 38.47 16.90
N ARG A 76 9.15 38.08 15.62
CA ARG A 76 7.92 37.65 14.97
C ARG A 76 7.33 36.55 15.83
N SER A 77 6.31 36.90 16.62
CA SER A 77 5.46 35.92 17.25
C SER A 77 4.89 35.10 16.10
N ILE A 78 5.31 33.84 16.01
CA ILE A 78 4.60 32.86 15.22
C ILE A 78 3.21 32.84 15.83
N PHE A 79 2.25 33.46 15.16
CA PHE A 79 0.85 33.36 15.54
C PHE A 79 0.49 31.89 15.35
N GLU A 80 0.53 31.14 16.44
CA GLU A 80 -0.18 29.87 16.55
C GLU A 80 -1.68 30.19 16.45
N THR A 81 -2.14 30.29 15.20
CA THR A 81 -3.56 30.31 14.88
C THR A 81 -4.12 28.99 15.37
N LYS A 82 -4.71 29.01 16.58
CA LYS A 82 -5.36 27.84 17.18
C LYS A 82 -6.34 27.28 16.17
N ASP A 83 -6.05 26.06 15.73
CA ASP A 83 -6.88 25.36 14.77
C ASP A 83 -8.27 25.16 15.37
N VAL A 84 -9.30 25.61 14.67
CA VAL A 84 -10.67 25.50 15.15
C VAL A 84 -11.10 24.07 14.93
N MET A 85 -10.85 23.22 15.95
CA MET A 85 -11.12 21.78 15.97
C MET A 85 -12.44 21.44 15.27
N PRO A 86 -12.38 20.95 14.01
CA PRO A 86 -13.56 20.95 13.17
C PRO A 86 -14.36 19.68 13.44
N PHE A 87 -15.46 19.81 14.19
CA PHE A 87 -16.47 18.76 14.28
C PHE A 87 -17.18 18.61 12.93
N VAL A 88 -16.55 17.87 12.01
CA VAL A 88 -17.11 17.57 10.70
C VAL A 88 -17.93 16.29 10.77
N GLN A 89 -19.23 16.45 10.50
CA GLN A 89 -20.14 15.33 10.32
C GLN A 89 -19.59 14.38 9.26
N ARG A 90 -19.76 13.07 9.50
CA ARG A 90 -19.16 12.04 8.67
C ARG A 90 -19.59 12.13 7.20
N GLU A 91 -20.86 12.46 6.95
CA GLU A 91 -21.42 12.61 5.60
C GLU A 91 -20.73 13.74 4.81
N THR A 92 -20.51 14.89 5.45
CA THR A 92 -19.74 16.01 4.89
C THR A 92 -18.32 15.59 4.50
N LEU A 93 -17.66 14.78 5.33
CA LEU A 93 -16.32 14.26 5.06
C LEU A 93 -16.31 13.19 3.95
N GLU A 94 -17.32 12.33 3.88
CA GLU A 94 -17.52 11.40 2.76
C GLU A 94 -17.67 12.17 1.44
N ASN A 95 -18.44 13.27 1.43
CA ASN A 95 -18.59 14.15 0.27
C ASN A 95 -17.26 14.80 -0.15
N TYR A 96 -16.48 15.36 0.78
CA TYR A 96 -15.16 15.94 0.46
C TYR A 96 -14.20 14.92 -0.16
N ILE A 97 -14.21 13.68 0.34
CA ILE A 97 -13.40 12.59 -0.22
C ILE A 97 -13.94 12.19 -1.61
N HIS A 98 -15.25 12.18 -1.81
CA HIS A 98 -15.85 11.94 -3.13
C HIS A 98 -15.40 12.98 -4.16
N MET A 99 -15.40 14.27 -3.82
CA MET A 99 -14.93 15.33 -4.72
C MET A 99 -13.46 15.11 -5.15
N ILE A 100 -12.59 14.75 -4.21
CA ILE A 100 -11.18 14.42 -4.49
C ILE A 100 -11.05 13.21 -5.42
N ILE A 101 -11.90 12.18 -5.25
CA ILE A 101 -11.87 10.95 -6.05
C ILE A 101 -12.34 11.20 -7.49
N ASN A 102 -13.38 12.01 -7.62
CA ASN A 102 -13.99 12.41 -8.89
C ASN A 102 -13.12 13.42 -9.66
N GLN A 103 -12.22 14.11 -8.97
CA GLN A 103 -11.35 15.18 -9.49
C GLN A 103 -12.12 16.47 -9.78
N ASP A 104 -13.12 16.77 -8.94
CA ASP A 104 -13.99 17.94 -9.08
C ASP A 104 -13.18 19.25 -8.94
N GLU A 105 -13.47 20.24 -9.79
CA GLU A 105 -12.71 21.49 -9.89
C GLU A 105 -12.80 22.33 -8.59
N ASP A 106 -13.93 22.24 -7.90
CA ASP A 106 -14.24 22.97 -6.67
C ASP A 106 -13.44 22.51 -5.43
N VAL A 107 -12.70 21.40 -5.50
CA VAL A 107 -11.90 20.89 -4.36
C VAL A 107 -10.90 21.96 -3.86
N ASN A 108 -10.29 22.72 -4.75
CA ASN A 108 -9.35 23.78 -4.38
C ASN A 108 -10.06 24.97 -3.69
N GLN A 109 -11.27 25.31 -4.12
CA GLN A 109 -12.09 26.34 -3.50
C GLN A 109 -12.54 25.90 -2.09
N LEU A 110 -12.95 24.63 -1.95
CA LEU A 110 -13.25 24.01 -0.67
C LEU A 110 -12.07 24.10 0.31
N ILE A 111 -10.87 23.67 -0.11
CA ILE A 111 -9.65 23.71 0.72
C ILE A 111 -9.34 25.15 1.17
N SER A 112 -9.44 26.14 0.26
CA SER A 112 -9.27 27.56 0.61
C SER A 112 -10.35 28.05 1.59
N SER A 113 -11.61 27.62 1.44
CA SER A 113 -12.69 27.97 2.37
C SER A 113 -12.48 27.41 3.77
N LEU A 114 -11.86 26.23 3.90
CA LEU A 114 -11.50 25.61 5.17
C LEU A 114 -10.33 26.35 5.85
N LYS A 115 -9.30 26.75 5.08
CA LYS A 115 -8.20 27.60 5.56
C LYS A 115 -8.72 28.96 6.06
N ASN A 116 -9.66 29.59 5.33
CA ASN A 116 -10.31 30.84 5.74
C ASN A 116 -11.18 30.72 7.00
N LYS A 117 -11.70 29.52 7.29
CA LYS A 117 -12.43 29.19 8.53
C LYS A 117 -11.51 28.72 9.68
N SER A 118 -10.19 28.84 9.51
CA SER A 118 -9.17 28.36 10.45
C SER A 118 -9.29 26.87 10.79
N GLN A 119 -9.70 26.04 9.82
CA GLN A 119 -9.75 24.57 9.92
C GLN A 119 -8.54 23.95 9.19
N PHE A 120 -7.34 24.23 9.70
CA PHE A 120 -6.08 23.96 9.03
C PHE A 120 -5.75 22.47 8.95
N SER A 121 -5.96 21.69 10.02
CA SER A 121 -5.68 20.24 10.01
C SER A 121 -6.50 19.52 8.93
N LEU A 122 -7.79 19.86 8.82
CA LEU A 122 -8.64 19.27 7.79
C LEU A 122 -8.24 19.72 6.38
N ALA A 123 -7.95 21.01 6.18
CA ALA A 123 -7.50 21.51 4.89
C ALA A 123 -6.21 20.81 4.43
N ASN A 124 -5.24 20.63 5.33
CA ASN A 124 -3.96 19.96 5.07
C ASN A 124 -4.16 18.46 4.73
N VAL A 125 -5.12 17.78 5.37
CA VAL A 125 -5.52 16.41 5.01
C VAL A 125 -6.05 16.34 3.59
N LEU A 126 -7.02 17.20 3.24
CA LEU A 126 -7.66 17.17 1.94
C LEU A 126 -6.66 17.52 0.82
N GLU A 127 -5.76 18.46 1.06
CA GLU A 127 -4.67 18.83 0.16
C GLU A 127 -3.68 17.66 -0.07
N MET A 128 -3.26 16.97 0.99
CA MET A 128 -2.43 15.76 0.87
C MET A 128 -3.16 14.63 0.12
N LEU A 129 -4.45 14.42 0.40
CA LEU A 129 -5.27 13.41 -0.30
C LEU A 129 -5.39 13.74 -1.79
N LEU A 130 -5.61 15.01 -2.14
CA LEU A 130 -5.65 15.50 -3.52
C LEU A 130 -4.33 15.27 -4.25
N GLN A 131 -3.20 15.71 -3.68
CA GLN A 131 -1.87 15.50 -4.27
C GLN A 131 -1.59 14.01 -4.47
N LYS A 132 -1.88 13.17 -3.47
CA LYS A 132 -1.68 11.72 -3.55
C LYS A 132 -2.59 11.06 -4.58
N GLN A 133 -3.81 11.57 -4.78
CA GLN A 133 -4.75 11.08 -5.79
C GLN A 133 -4.30 11.46 -7.20
N GLN A 134 -3.80 12.69 -7.41
CA GLN A 134 -3.22 13.15 -8.67
C GLN A 134 -2.00 12.31 -9.07
N GLN A 135 -1.13 11.99 -8.10
CA GLN A 135 0.03 11.11 -8.30
C GLN A 135 -0.33 9.63 -8.50
N GLN A 136 -1.60 9.22 -8.34
CA GLN A 136 -2.04 7.82 -8.41
C GLN A 136 -2.18 7.33 -9.86
N HIS A 137 -1.07 7.22 -10.57
CA HIS A 137 -0.98 6.47 -11.82
C HIS A 137 -0.92 4.96 -11.54
N LYS A 138 -1.54 4.16 -12.42
CA LYS A 138 -1.52 2.70 -12.36
C LYS A 138 -0.99 2.10 -13.65
N SER A 139 0.01 1.23 -13.52
CA SER A 139 0.57 0.51 -14.67
C SER A 139 -0.42 -0.56 -15.16
N ARG A 140 -0.36 -0.93 -16.44
CA ARG A 140 -1.20 -2.00 -17.00
C ARG A 140 -1.09 -3.31 -16.21
N GLU A 141 0.09 -3.63 -15.71
CA GLU A 141 0.31 -4.81 -14.88
C GLU A 141 -0.41 -4.71 -13.51
N GLU A 142 -0.47 -3.52 -12.89
CA GLU A 142 -1.28 -3.31 -11.68
C GLU A 142 -2.78 -3.45 -11.94
N LEU A 143 -3.27 -2.98 -13.11
CA LEU A 143 -4.66 -3.14 -13.53
C LEU A 143 -5.00 -4.64 -13.70
N ILE A 144 -4.18 -5.38 -14.45
CA ILE A 144 -4.31 -6.84 -14.64
C ILE A 144 -4.27 -7.58 -13.28
N LYS A 145 -3.30 -7.25 -12.42
CA LYS A 145 -3.18 -7.79 -11.05
C LYS A 145 -4.45 -7.53 -10.22
N PHE A 146 -5.07 -6.36 -10.34
CA PHE A 146 -6.31 -6.05 -9.64
C PHE A 146 -7.46 -6.88 -10.19
N CYS A 147 -7.67 -6.87 -11.51
CA CYS A 147 -8.73 -7.60 -12.20
C CYS A 147 -8.71 -9.09 -11.82
N LEU A 148 -7.54 -9.76 -11.94
CA LEU A 148 -7.45 -11.18 -11.64
C LEU A 148 -7.55 -11.52 -10.15
N ARG A 149 -7.04 -10.69 -9.23
CA ARG A 149 -7.24 -10.93 -7.79
C ARG A 149 -8.71 -10.84 -7.39
N LYS A 150 -9.48 -9.99 -8.06
CA LYS A 150 -10.93 -9.84 -7.85
C LYS A 150 -11.70 -10.96 -8.54
N ALA A 151 -11.41 -11.25 -9.81
CA ALA A 151 -11.99 -12.35 -10.58
C ALA A 151 -11.76 -13.70 -9.89
N LEU A 152 -10.51 -14.09 -9.57
CA LEU A 152 -10.22 -15.34 -8.86
C LEU A 152 -10.96 -15.45 -7.53
N LYS A 153 -11.11 -14.35 -6.78
CA LYS A 153 -11.89 -14.34 -5.53
C LYS A 153 -13.39 -14.51 -5.76
N PHE A 154 -13.93 -14.00 -6.87
CA PHE A 154 -15.31 -14.26 -7.30
C PHE A 154 -15.48 -15.73 -7.74
N ILE A 155 -14.57 -16.22 -8.58
CA ILE A 155 -14.59 -17.60 -9.09
C ILE A 155 -14.50 -18.61 -7.95
N PHE A 156 -13.61 -18.42 -6.97
CA PHE A 156 -13.53 -19.33 -5.80
C PHE A 156 -14.80 -19.31 -4.95
N ARG A 157 -15.58 -18.20 -4.95
CA ARG A 157 -16.90 -18.14 -4.33
C ARG A 157 -17.95 -18.87 -5.15
N LYS A 158 -17.96 -18.73 -6.48
CA LYS A 158 -18.85 -19.51 -7.36
C LYS A 158 -18.60 -21.01 -7.24
N VAL A 159 -17.34 -21.44 -7.25
CA VAL A 159 -16.96 -22.83 -7.00
C VAL A 159 -17.37 -23.29 -5.60
N GLN A 160 -17.29 -22.43 -4.57
CA GLN A 160 -17.78 -22.74 -3.24
C GLN A 160 -19.32 -22.88 -3.18
N GLU A 161 -20.05 -21.99 -3.86
CA GLU A 161 -21.52 -21.95 -3.94
C GLU A 161 -22.08 -23.16 -4.69
N GLU A 162 -21.48 -23.54 -5.82
CA GLU A 162 -21.95 -24.66 -6.65
C GLU A 162 -21.63 -26.03 -6.04
N ASN A 163 -20.52 -26.15 -5.30
CA ASN A 163 -20.04 -27.45 -4.82
C ASN A 163 -20.49 -27.79 -3.40
N ASP A 164 -21.22 -26.93 -2.69
CA ASP A 164 -21.53 -27.24 -1.30
C ASP A 164 -22.82 -26.66 -0.70
N LYS A 165 -23.68 -27.56 -0.24
CA LYS A 165 -24.71 -27.28 0.79
C LYS A 165 -24.11 -27.26 2.22
N THR A 166 -22.81 -27.55 2.37
CA THR A 166 -22.13 -27.90 3.63
C THR A 166 -20.76 -27.20 3.84
N LYS A 167 -20.69 -25.88 3.62
CA LYS A 167 -19.61 -24.98 4.11
C LYS A 167 -18.16 -25.34 3.69
N LEU A 168 -17.92 -25.72 2.43
CA LEU A 168 -16.58 -25.87 1.88
C LEU A 168 -15.70 -24.65 2.23
N ASN A 169 -14.49 -24.87 2.74
CA ASN A 169 -13.57 -23.76 3.01
C ASN A 169 -13.08 -23.15 1.68
N MET A 170 -12.90 -21.82 1.64
CA MET A 170 -12.31 -21.08 0.51
C MET A 170 -11.00 -21.71 -0.02
N LYS A 171 -10.18 -22.31 0.86
CA LYS A 171 -8.97 -23.06 0.46
C LYS A 171 -9.29 -24.30 -0.38
N CYS A 172 -10.33 -25.04 -0.02
CA CYS A 172 -10.76 -26.24 -0.74
C CYS A 172 -11.40 -25.86 -2.09
N ALA A 173 -12.18 -24.77 -2.13
CA ALA A 173 -12.75 -24.26 -3.38
C ALA A 173 -11.65 -23.81 -4.36
N GLN A 174 -10.62 -23.13 -3.86
CA GLN A 174 -9.43 -22.82 -4.64
C GLN A 174 -8.70 -24.07 -5.15
N LYS A 175 -8.56 -25.12 -4.33
CA LYS A 175 -7.91 -26.38 -4.76
C LYS A 175 -8.71 -27.04 -5.88
N LYS A 176 -10.01 -27.24 -5.68
CA LYS A 176 -10.91 -27.84 -6.67
C LYS A 176 -10.95 -27.04 -7.98
N PHE A 177 -10.91 -25.72 -7.88
CA PHE A 177 -10.84 -24.87 -9.06
C PHE A 177 -9.54 -25.03 -9.85
N ILE A 178 -8.39 -25.14 -9.17
CA ILE A 178 -7.11 -25.42 -9.83
C ILE A 178 -7.18 -26.80 -10.49
N GLU A 179 -7.67 -27.84 -9.80
CA GLU A 179 -7.84 -29.19 -10.36
C GLU A 179 -8.67 -29.20 -11.66
N ILE A 180 -9.75 -28.41 -11.74
CA ILE A 180 -10.57 -28.25 -12.95
C ILE A 180 -9.78 -27.60 -14.09
N ILE A 181 -9.07 -26.49 -13.82
CA ILE A 181 -8.24 -25.84 -14.86
C ILE A 181 -7.13 -26.80 -15.34
N GLU A 182 -6.43 -27.49 -14.43
CA GLU A 182 -5.33 -28.39 -14.80
C GLU A 182 -5.82 -29.55 -15.68
N GLN A 183 -7.05 -30.04 -15.46
CA GLN A 183 -7.72 -31.01 -16.33
C GLN A 183 -8.07 -30.44 -17.72
N GLU A 184 -8.68 -29.26 -17.78
CA GLU A 184 -9.05 -28.62 -19.05
C GLU A 184 -7.83 -28.22 -19.90
N THR A 185 -6.81 -27.65 -19.26
CA THR A 185 -5.64 -27.06 -19.94
C THR A 185 -4.49 -28.04 -20.15
N LYS A 186 -4.52 -29.20 -19.48
CA LYS A 186 -3.44 -30.20 -19.44
C LYS A 186 -2.08 -29.63 -18.98
N LYS A 187 -2.11 -28.54 -18.22
CA LYS A 187 -0.93 -27.83 -17.67
C LYS A 187 -1.07 -27.67 -16.16
N ASN A 188 0.05 -27.73 -15.44
CA ASN A 188 0.08 -27.40 -14.01
C ASN A 188 0.02 -25.88 -13.82
N ILE A 189 -1.04 -25.35 -13.20
CA ILE A 189 -1.30 -23.91 -13.15
C ILE A 189 -0.93 -23.34 -11.78
N ILE A 190 0.28 -22.79 -11.70
CA ILE A 190 0.76 -22.07 -10.52
C ILE A 190 0.26 -20.62 -10.55
N LEU A 191 -0.76 -20.32 -9.75
CA LEU A 191 -1.24 -18.95 -9.58
C LEU A 191 -0.10 -18.01 -9.11
N PRO A 192 0.16 -16.88 -9.80
CA PRO A 192 1.23 -15.96 -9.43
C PRO A 192 0.99 -15.32 -8.06
N PHE A 193 2.06 -14.77 -7.48
CA PHE A 193 2.09 -14.14 -6.14
C PHE A 193 1.90 -15.09 -4.94
N ARG A 194 1.92 -16.41 -5.12
CA ARG A 194 2.16 -17.34 -3.99
C ARG A 194 3.61 -17.23 -3.52
N LYS A 195 3.86 -17.39 -2.21
CA LYS A 195 5.21 -17.30 -1.59
C LYS A 195 6.27 -18.16 -2.30
N ASN A 196 5.85 -19.30 -2.88
CA ASN A 196 6.73 -20.29 -3.51
C ASN A 196 6.65 -20.27 -5.05
N SER A 197 5.94 -19.30 -5.67
CA SER A 197 5.86 -19.24 -7.13
C SER A 197 7.16 -18.70 -7.72
N LYS A 198 7.81 -19.48 -8.60
CA LYS A 198 8.92 -19.00 -9.43
C LYS A 198 8.47 -17.89 -10.38
N ASN A 199 7.26 -18.01 -10.94
CA ASN A 199 6.67 -16.96 -11.75
C ASN A 199 5.96 -15.92 -10.86
N LYS A 200 6.57 -14.75 -10.72
CA LYS A 200 6.07 -13.61 -9.92
C LYS A 200 5.29 -12.59 -10.75
N THR A 201 5.15 -12.80 -12.06
CA THR A 201 4.73 -11.77 -13.00
C THR A 201 3.47 -12.19 -13.74
N MET A 202 2.59 -11.23 -14.01
CA MET A 202 1.36 -11.47 -14.78
C MET A 202 1.64 -11.37 -16.29
N ASN A 203 2.49 -12.26 -16.80
CA ASN A 203 2.90 -12.25 -18.21
C ASN A 203 1.77 -12.74 -19.15
N SER A 204 1.85 -12.35 -20.43
CA SER A 204 0.88 -12.74 -21.47
C SER A 204 0.81 -14.25 -21.72
N GLU A 205 1.80 -15.01 -21.27
CA GLU A 205 1.81 -16.47 -21.31
C GLU A 205 0.85 -17.06 -20.26
N PHE A 206 1.03 -16.72 -18.97
CA PHE A 206 0.09 -17.13 -17.92
C PHE A 206 -1.34 -16.68 -18.22
N LEU A 207 -1.52 -15.49 -18.83
CA LEU A 207 -2.84 -15.03 -19.24
C LEU A 207 -3.46 -15.93 -20.32
N ARG A 208 -2.70 -16.34 -21.36
CA ARG A 208 -3.19 -17.33 -22.33
C ARG A 208 -3.49 -18.68 -21.67
N GLU A 209 -2.66 -19.12 -20.74
CA GLU A 209 -2.84 -20.41 -20.05
C GLU A 209 -4.07 -20.46 -19.14
N ILE A 210 -4.40 -19.38 -18.42
CA ILE A 210 -5.60 -19.38 -17.58
C ILE A 210 -6.88 -19.12 -18.40
N PHE A 211 -6.79 -18.31 -19.47
CA PHE A 211 -7.93 -18.05 -20.37
C PHE A 211 -8.15 -19.15 -21.43
N SER A 212 -7.34 -20.22 -21.47
CA SER A 212 -7.67 -21.44 -22.26
C SER A 212 -8.68 -22.35 -21.56
N SER A 213 -8.86 -22.22 -20.24
CA SER A 213 -9.91 -22.93 -19.53
C SER A 213 -11.28 -22.33 -19.82
N SER A 214 -12.15 -23.14 -20.42
CA SER A 214 -13.56 -22.82 -20.64
C SER A 214 -14.29 -22.47 -19.34
N THR A 215 -14.00 -23.19 -18.24
CA THR A 215 -14.58 -22.91 -16.93
C THR A 215 -14.10 -21.57 -16.36
N PHE A 216 -12.81 -21.24 -16.50
CA PHE A 216 -12.31 -19.92 -16.08
C PHE A 216 -12.97 -18.80 -16.89
N VAL A 217 -13.05 -18.92 -18.23
CA VAL A 217 -13.68 -17.90 -19.10
C VAL A 217 -15.14 -17.69 -18.72
N LYS A 218 -15.94 -18.75 -18.59
CA LYS A 218 -17.37 -18.69 -18.20
C LYS A 218 -17.58 -17.90 -16.90
N TYR A 219 -16.80 -18.17 -15.86
CA TYR A 219 -16.92 -17.42 -14.59
C TYR A 219 -16.28 -16.03 -14.65
N TYR A 220 -15.31 -15.80 -15.53
CA TYR A 220 -14.72 -14.48 -15.76
C TYR A 220 -15.74 -13.54 -16.42
N GLU A 221 -16.53 -14.03 -17.37
CA GLU A 221 -17.63 -13.28 -17.98
C GLU A 221 -18.68 -12.88 -16.93
N GLN A 222 -19.15 -13.82 -16.10
CA GLN A 222 -20.03 -13.51 -14.95
C GLN A 222 -19.41 -12.52 -13.93
N TYR A 223 -18.08 -12.52 -13.80
CA TYR A 223 -17.38 -11.54 -12.97
C TYR A 223 -17.40 -10.14 -13.61
N LEU A 224 -17.34 -10.02 -14.94
CA LEU A 224 -17.44 -8.74 -15.63
C LEU A 224 -18.82 -8.09 -15.42
N ASP A 225 -19.90 -8.88 -15.41
CA ASP A 225 -21.27 -8.40 -15.18
C ASP A 225 -21.44 -7.71 -13.82
N CYS A 226 -20.66 -8.13 -12.80
CA CYS A 226 -20.67 -7.54 -11.46
C CYS A 226 -19.43 -6.67 -11.13
N LEU A 227 -18.58 -6.37 -12.12
CA LEU A 227 -17.31 -5.65 -11.92
C LEU A 227 -17.52 -4.29 -11.25
N ASP A 228 -18.51 -3.53 -11.73
CA ASP A 228 -18.79 -2.18 -11.22
C ASP A 228 -19.25 -2.21 -9.76
N GLU A 229 -20.08 -3.19 -9.37
CA GLU A 229 -20.46 -3.40 -7.96
C GLU A 229 -19.23 -3.73 -7.09
N GLN A 230 -18.32 -4.58 -7.57
CA GLN A 230 -17.09 -4.94 -6.84
C GLN A 230 -16.15 -3.75 -6.66
N ILE A 231 -16.08 -2.84 -7.65
CA ILE A 231 -15.33 -1.59 -7.59
C ILE A 231 -15.99 -0.63 -6.60
N GLN A 232 -17.30 -0.37 -6.73
CA GLN A 232 -18.05 0.49 -5.82
C GLN A 232 -17.94 0.02 -4.36
N LYS A 233 -18.03 -1.29 -4.11
CA LYS A 233 -17.89 -1.89 -2.77
C LYS A 233 -16.48 -1.74 -2.19
N ASP A 234 -15.44 -1.82 -3.03
CA ASP A 234 -14.05 -1.55 -2.61
C ASP A 234 -13.84 -0.07 -2.28
N SER A 235 -14.38 0.83 -3.10
CA SER A 235 -14.32 2.28 -2.88
C SER A 235 -15.09 2.70 -1.63
N LYS A 236 -16.36 2.31 -1.46
CA LYS A 236 -17.15 2.61 -0.25
C LYS A 236 -16.43 2.16 1.03
N LYS A 237 -15.85 0.94 1.03
CA LYS A 237 -15.07 0.44 2.19
C LYS A 237 -13.83 1.30 2.48
N LYS A 238 -13.12 1.78 1.45
CA LYS A 238 -11.94 2.62 1.61
C LYS A 238 -12.30 4.04 2.05
N ILE A 239 -13.36 4.63 1.52
CA ILE A 239 -13.86 5.95 1.92
C ILE A 239 -14.24 5.93 3.40
N ALA A 240 -15.06 4.97 3.84
CA ALA A 240 -15.41 4.83 5.26
C ALA A 240 -14.17 4.67 6.17
N ALA A 241 -13.15 3.91 5.74
CA ALA A 241 -11.89 3.76 6.48
C ALA A 241 -11.05 5.06 6.52
N LEU A 242 -11.11 5.88 5.47
CA LEU A 242 -10.49 7.20 5.44
C LEU A 242 -11.22 8.16 6.38
N CYS A 243 -12.55 8.23 6.34
CA CYS A 243 -13.34 9.10 7.22
C CYS A 243 -13.03 8.83 8.69
N ASN A 244 -13.10 7.55 9.10
CA ASN A 244 -12.77 7.14 10.46
C ASN A 244 -11.32 7.53 10.83
N LYS A 245 -10.34 7.34 9.92
CA LYS A 245 -8.96 7.73 10.19
C LYS A 245 -8.82 9.25 10.37
N ILE A 246 -9.44 10.04 9.50
CA ILE A 246 -9.36 11.52 9.55
C ILE A 246 -10.03 12.03 10.83
N GLN A 247 -11.23 11.56 11.16
CA GLN A 247 -11.93 11.95 12.39
C GLN A 247 -11.10 11.64 13.64
N ASN A 248 -10.54 10.43 13.74
CA ASN A 248 -9.68 10.06 14.87
C ASN A 248 -8.39 10.91 14.91
N THR A 249 -7.74 11.15 13.76
CA THR A 249 -6.47 11.91 13.71
C THR A 249 -6.66 13.38 14.05
N ILE A 250 -7.82 13.97 13.69
CA ILE A 250 -8.18 15.33 14.08
C ILE A 250 -8.52 15.38 15.58
N SER A 251 -9.26 14.40 16.11
CA SER A 251 -9.71 14.44 17.51
C SER A 251 -8.61 14.22 18.56
N ASP A 252 -7.48 13.60 18.19
CA ASP A 252 -6.45 13.16 19.14
C ASP A 252 -5.42 14.25 19.54
N ASP A 253 -5.47 15.45 18.93
CA ASP A 253 -4.67 16.67 19.23
C ASP A 253 -3.13 16.51 19.34
N LYS A 254 -2.61 15.35 18.91
CA LYS A 254 -1.18 15.03 18.85
C LYS A 254 -0.57 15.45 17.52
N ILE A 255 0.76 15.53 17.50
CA ILE A 255 1.59 15.84 16.31
C ILE A 255 1.01 15.18 15.05
N PHE A 256 0.55 16.03 14.12
CA PHE A 256 -0.34 15.65 13.04
C PHE A 256 0.34 14.74 11.99
N SER A 257 0.33 13.42 12.24
CA SER A 257 0.97 12.41 11.38
C SER A 257 -0.07 11.55 10.65
N PHE A 258 -0.57 12.06 9.53
CA PHE A 258 -1.60 11.39 8.73
C PHE A 258 -1.00 10.63 7.53
N GLU A 259 -0.60 9.36 7.72
CA GLU A 259 -0.14 8.50 6.61
C GLU A 259 -1.28 7.64 6.01
N VAL A 260 -1.62 7.84 4.73
CA VAL A 260 -2.54 6.96 4.00
C VAL A 260 -1.80 6.08 3.01
N LYS A 261 -1.88 4.76 3.19
CA LYS A 261 -1.18 3.77 2.34
C LYS A 261 -1.84 3.52 0.98
N ARG A 262 -3.18 3.62 0.89
CA ARG A 262 -3.94 3.35 -0.35
C ARG A 262 -5.22 4.17 -0.39
N LEU A 263 -5.48 4.81 -1.53
CA LEU A 263 -6.72 5.54 -1.79
C LEU A 263 -7.76 4.66 -2.51
N PRO A 264 -9.02 5.11 -2.59
CA PRO A 264 -9.98 4.67 -3.60
C PRO A 264 -9.44 4.87 -5.02
N TRP A 265 -10.04 4.17 -5.97
CA TRP A 265 -9.70 4.35 -7.38
C TRP A 265 -10.36 5.63 -7.89
N SER A 266 -9.60 6.51 -8.58
CA SER A 266 -10.19 7.64 -9.32
C SER A 266 -11.03 7.13 -10.50
N LEU A 267 -11.99 7.94 -10.96
CA LEU A 267 -12.84 7.59 -12.11
C LEU A 267 -12.01 7.18 -13.35
N SER A 268 -10.95 7.94 -13.68
CA SER A 268 -10.02 7.58 -14.77
C SER A 268 -9.38 6.19 -14.59
N ASN A 269 -8.99 5.82 -13.37
CA ASN A 269 -8.41 4.50 -13.11
C ASN A 269 -9.48 3.39 -13.06
N ILE A 270 -10.73 3.70 -12.69
CA ILE A 270 -11.87 2.78 -12.77
C ILE A 270 -12.14 2.41 -14.23
N GLU A 271 -12.25 3.39 -15.13
CA GLU A 271 -12.48 3.09 -16.56
C GLU A 271 -11.32 2.31 -17.19
N LYS A 272 -10.07 2.62 -16.81
CA LYS A 272 -8.91 1.80 -17.21
C LYS A 272 -8.99 0.36 -16.71
N VAL A 273 -9.54 0.10 -15.52
CA VAL A 273 -9.84 -1.26 -15.03
C VAL A 273 -10.90 -1.93 -15.89
N LYS A 274 -12.02 -1.25 -16.21
CA LYS A 274 -13.08 -1.83 -17.05
C LYS A 274 -12.57 -2.20 -18.45
N ILE A 275 -11.81 -1.31 -19.09
CA ILE A 275 -11.16 -1.55 -20.38
C ILE A 275 -10.20 -2.73 -20.28
N THR A 276 -9.28 -2.72 -19.31
CA THR A 276 -8.32 -3.82 -19.11
C THR A 276 -9.02 -5.15 -18.88
N ALA A 277 -10.07 -5.19 -18.06
CA ALA A 277 -10.82 -6.42 -17.79
C ALA A 277 -11.51 -6.98 -19.04
N LYS A 278 -12.04 -6.12 -19.92
CA LYS A 278 -12.58 -6.53 -21.22
C LYS A 278 -11.49 -6.98 -22.20
N GLU A 279 -10.36 -6.27 -22.27
CA GLU A 279 -9.19 -6.68 -23.07
C GLU A 279 -8.67 -8.07 -22.68
N MET A 280 -8.75 -8.43 -21.39
CA MET A 280 -8.26 -9.73 -20.92
C MET A 280 -9.02 -10.92 -21.52
N LEU A 281 -10.29 -10.76 -21.92
CA LEU A 281 -11.02 -11.81 -22.66
C LEU A 281 -10.40 -12.11 -24.04
N LEU A 282 -9.59 -11.23 -24.62
CA LEU A 282 -8.93 -11.49 -25.91
C LEU A 282 -7.90 -12.63 -25.80
N TYR A 283 -7.42 -12.95 -24.59
CA TYR A 283 -6.50 -14.08 -24.36
C TYR A 283 -7.17 -15.46 -24.50
N SER A 284 -8.51 -15.56 -24.50
CA SER A 284 -9.20 -16.81 -24.85
C SER A 284 -9.39 -16.97 -26.36
N LYS A 285 -9.54 -15.86 -27.09
CA LYS A 285 -9.78 -15.86 -28.55
C LYS A 285 -8.51 -16.09 -29.37
N ASN A 286 -7.36 -15.60 -28.88
CA ASN A 286 -6.07 -15.67 -29.56
C ASN A 286 -5.36 -17.04 -29.41
N GLN A 287 -6.12 -18.14 -29.43
CA GLN A 287 -5.59 -19.51 -29.31
C GLN A 287 -5.79 -20.36 -30.57
N ASN A 288 -6.50 -19.81 -31.57
CA ASN A 288 -6.79 -20.48 -32.84
C ASN A 288 -5.89 -20.00 -34.01
N ASN A 289 -4.82 -19.25 -33.71
CA ASN A 289 -3.81 -18.77 -34.66
C ASN A 289 -2.41 -19.23 -34.22
#